data_AF-A0A8D2Q9D2-F1
#
_entry.id   AF-A0A8D2Q9D2-F1
#
_cell.length_a   1.000
_cell.length_b   1.000
_cell.length_c   1.000
_cell.angle_alpha   90.00
_cell.angle_beta   90.00
_cell.angle_gamma   90.00
#
_symmetry.space_group_name_H-M   'P 1'
#
loop_
_entity.id
_entity.type
_entity.pdbx_description
1 polymer ?
#
loop_
_entity_poly.entity_id
_entity_poly.type
_entity_poly.pdbx_seq_one_letter_code
_entity_poly.pdbx_strand_id
1 'polypeptide(L)'
;FEHFLQSKSCFFKMKLLLVENVRLLDGMSSKRAALGTLYLTATHVIFVENESDARKETWILHSQISSVEKQATTATGCPLLIRCKNFQNIQFIMPQERDCHDVYISLIRLKAPVKYEELYCFSFNPKLNKEEREKGWNLTNLKEEYNRMGVPNNYWQISDVNRDYRVCNSYPTEVYVPKSATAHIIVGSSKFRSRRRFPALSYYYKQNNASICRSSQPLSGFSARCLEDEQMLQLIRKANPGSDFIYVVDTRPKLNAMANRAAGKGYENEDNYSNIKFQFIGIENIHVMRNSLQKMLEGKTFPVQKARANLQHLSFIFVFQGGSEGFQKYQSQAAYASGFQQEIT
;
A
#
# COMPACT_ATOMS: atom_id res chain seq x y z
N PHE A 1 13.15 28.81 -6.72
CA PHE A 1 12.52 29.17 -5.44
C PHE A 1 11.38 30.19 -5.62
N GLU A 2 11.65 31.39 -6.17
CA GLU A 2 10.59 32.39 -6.46
C GLU A 2 9.54 31.91 -7.46
N HIS A 3 9.94 31.09 -8.44
CA HIS A 3 9.02 30.54 -9.44
C HIS A 3 7.98 29.54 -8.89
N PHE A 4 8.23 28.91 -7.73
CA PHE A 4 7.27 28.01 -7.07
C PHE A 4 6.33 28.80 -6.14
N LEU A 5 6.83 29.89 -5.56
CA LEU A 5 6.04 30.85 -4.78
C LEU A 5 5.07 31.68 -5.66
N GLN A 6 5.38 31.84 -6.95
CA GLN A 6 4.53 32.55 -7.91
C GLN A 6 3.39 31.73 -8.53
N SER A 7 3.22 30.46 -8.16
CA SER A 7 2.04 29.66 -8.53
C SER A 7 0.80 30.15 -7.76
N LYS A 8 0.34 31.37 -8.05
CA LYS A 8 -0.91 31.97 -7.57
C LYS A 8 -2.12 31.41 -8.31
N SER A 9 -2.23 30.10 -8.44
CA SER A 9 -3.44 29.47 -8.96
C SER A 9 -4.03 28.49 -7.95
N CYS A 10 -5.05 29.01 -7.27
CA CYS A 10 -6.26 28.34 -6.82
C CYS A 10 -6.20 27.38 -5.60
N PHE A 11 -7.03 27.72 -4.62
CA PHE A 11 -7.60 26.93 -3.52
C PHE A 11 -7.05 27.00 -2.08
N PHE A 12 -5.83 27.46 -1.80
CA PHE A 12 -5.42 27.74 -0.41
C PHE A 12 -4.73 29.11 -0.30
N LYS A 13 -5.45 30.12 0.22
CA LYS A 13 -4.83 31.32 0.82
C LYS A 13 -4.20 30.91 2.15
N MET A 14 -3.14 30.10 2.12
CA MET A 14 -2.28 29.94 3.28
C MET A 14 -1.20 31.01 3.19
N LYS A 15 -1.13 31.89 4.19
CA LYS A 15 0.02 32.78 4.35
C LYS A 15 1.24 31.87 4.51
N LEU A 16 2.24 32.04 3.65
CA LEU A 16 3.50 31.32 3.77
C LEU A 16 4.03 31.56 5.19
N LEU A 17 4.11 30.51 5.99
CA LEU A 17 4.76 30.58 7.30
C LEU A 17 6.25 30.40 7.08
N LEU A 18 7.02 31.34 7.61
CA LEU A 18 8.47 31.38 7.49
C LEU A 18 9.03 31.57 8.90
N VAL A 19 10.00 30.74 9.26
CA VAL A 19 10.69 30.79 10.54
C VAL A 19 12.19 30.79 10.27
N GLU A 20 12.86 31.89 10.64
CA GLU A 20 14.31 32.03 10.49
C GLU A 20 15.05 31.41 11.67
N ASN A 21 16.35 31.19 11.51
CA ASN A 21 17.25 30.68 12.56
C ASN A 21 16.82 29.33 13.14
N VAL A 22 16.18 28.48 12.33
CA VAL A 22 15.81 27.11 12.70
C VAL A 22 17.04 26.22 12.59
N ARG A 23 17.23 25.36 13.59
CA ARG A 23 18.28 24.34 13.56
C ARG A 23 17.72 22.99 13.12
N LEU A 24 18.32 22.37 12.11
CA LEU A 24 18.02 21.02 11.66
C LEU A 24 19.04 20.04 12.27
N LEU A 25 18.53 19.04 12.99
CA LEU A 25 19.31 17.89 13.46
C LEU A 25 19.06 16.70 12.51
N ASP A 26 20.12 16.25 11.84
CA ASP A 26 20.12 15.01 11.07
C ASP A 26 20.65 13.88 11.95
N GLY A 27 19.80 12.89 12.23
CA GLY A 27 20.15 11.72 13.06
C GLY A 27 21.29 10.86 12.49
N MET A 28 21.64 11.04 11.22
CA MET A 28 22.74 10.32 10.54
C MET A 28 24.10 11.02 10.66
N SER A 29 24.12 12.33 10.97
CA SER A 29 25.33 13.16 10.92
C SER A 29 25.57 13.81 12.29
N SER A 30 26.52 13.23 13.04
CA SER A 30 26.84 13.62 14.41
C SER A 30 27.62 14.93 14.57
N LYS A 31 27.82 15.74 13.52
CA LYS A 31 28.86 16.79 13.56
C LYS A 31 28.40 18.25 13.69
N ARG A 32 27.18 18.65 13.30
CA ARG A 32 26.65 20.00 13.63
C ARG A 32 25.17 20.11 13.24
N ALA A 33 24.37 20.82 14.04
CA ALA A 33 23.03 21.21 13.64
C ALA A 33 23.12 22.27 12.53
N ALA A 34 22.51 22.02 11.37
CA ALA A 34 22.47 22.97 10.27
C ALA A 34 21.57 24.15 10.64
N LEU A 35 22.04 25.38 10.46
CA LEU A 35 21.25 26.59 10.71
C LEU A 35 20.64 27.07 9.39
N GLY A 36 19.34 27.38 9.41
CA GLY A 36 18.64 27.74 8.19
C GLY A 36 17.28 28.37 8.42
N THR A 37 16.54 28.52 7.33
CA THR A 37 15.18 29.05 7.31
C THR A 37 14.20 27.94 6.95
N LEU A 38 13.14 27.82 7.75
CA LEU A 38 12.05 26.88 7.51
C LEU A 38 10.89 27.59 6.81
N TYR A 39 10.47 27.05 5.68
CA TYR A 39 9.35 27.51 4.89
C TYR A 39 8.24 26.45 4.94
N LEU A 40 7.03 26.89 5.24
CA LEU A 40 5.85 26.04 5.17
C LEU A 40 4.95 26.50 4.03
N THR A 41 4.80 25.62 3.05
CA THR A 41 3.90 25.79 1.91
C THR A 41 2.66 24.92 2.08
N ALA A 42 1.68 25.03 1.18
CA ALA A 42 0.50 24.18 1.20
C ALA A 42 0.80 22.69 1.01
N THR A 43 1.98 22.34 0.47
CA THR A 43 2.32 20.97 0.06
C THR A 43 3.59 20.43 0.73
N HIS A 44 4.55 21.30 1.06
CA HIS A 44 5.86 20.93 1.58
C HIS A 44 6.27 21.76 2.80
N VAL A 45 7.05 21.12 3.67
CA VAL A 45 8.05 21.77 4.53
C VAL A 45 9.34 21.86 3.73
N ILE A 46 9.94 23.04 3.66
CA ILE A 46 11.20 23.26 2.96
C ILE A 46 12.15 23.93 3.95
N PHE A 47 13.31 23.31 4.19
CA PHE A 47 14.37 23.89 5.00
C PHE A 47 15.53 24.28 4.09
N VAL A 48 16.01 25.53 4.19
CA VAL A 48 17.12 26.05 3.40
C VAL A 48 18.26 26.43 4.35
N GLU A 49 19.42 25.82 4.19
CA GLU A 49 20.61 26.07 5.02
C GLU A 49 21.28 27.40 4.66
N ASN A 50 21.72 28.17 5.67
CA ASN A 50 22.28 29.52 5.49
C ASN A 50 23.77 29.52 5.05
N GLU A 51 24.57 28.54 5.47
CA GLU A 51 26.05 28.62 5.45
C GLU A 51 26.74 27.72 4.39
N SER A 52 26.07 27.34 3.30
CA SER A 52 26.65 26.47 2.27
C SER A 52 26.87 27.20 0.94
N ASP A 53 28.10 27.15 0.40
CA ASP A 53 28.43 27.64 -0.97
C ASP A 53 27.53 27.02 -2.05
N ALA A 54 26.99 25.82 -1.77
CA ALA A 54 25.91 25.20 -2.50
C ALA A 54 24.65 25.18 -1.63
N ARG A 55 23.68 26.07 -1.90
CA ARG A 55 22.38 26.17 -1.21
C ARG A 55 21.73 24.79 -1.00
N LYS A 56 21.92 24.20 0.18
CA LYS A 56 21.38 22.89 0.52
C LYS A 56 19.93 23.04 1.00
N GLU A 57 19.03 22.28 0.38
CA GLU A 57 17.60 22.30 0.70
C GLU A 57 17.09 20.92 1.11
N THR A 58 16.31 20.85 2.18
CA THR A 58 15.61 19.65 2.62
C THR A 58 14.11 19.83 2.41
N TRP A 59 13.51 18.93 1.64
CA TRP A 59 12.10 19.01 1.25
C TRP A 59 11.32 17.83 1.85
N ILE A 60 10.24 18.13 2.56
CA ILE A 60 9.34 17.13 3.14
C ILE A 60 7.93 17.41 2.64
N LEU A 61 7.41 16.52 1.79
CA LEU A 61 6.02 16.59 1.34
C LEU A 61 5.09 16.23 2.51
N HIS A 62 4.02 17.00 2.73
CA HIS A 62 3.10 16.79 3.87
C HIS A 62 2.49 15.39 3.88
N SER A 63 2.24 14.79 2.71
CA SER A 63 1.72 13.43 2.60
C SER A 63 2.71 12.34 3.04
N GLN A 64 4.01 12.65 3.09
CA GLN A 64 5.06 11.76 3.62
C GLN A 64 5.16 11.85 5.14
N ILE A 65 4.59 12.86 5.78
CA ILE A 65 4.59 12.99 7.23
C ILE A 65 3.69 11.91 7.82
N SER A 66 4.25 11.09 8.70
CA SER A 66 3.53 10.08 9.50
C SER A 66 3.08 10.69 10.82
N SER A 67 4.02 11.24 11.60
CA SER A 67 3.74 11.88 12.89
C SER A 67 4.51 13.19 13.02
N VAL A 68 3.96 14.11 13.81
CA VAL A 68 4.62 15.34 14.22
C VAL A 68 4.51 15.42 15.73
N GLU A 69 5.61 15.66 16.41
CA GLU A 69 5.69 15.69 17.87
C GLU A 69 6.40 16.99 18.29
N LYS A 70 5.67 17.87 18.99
CA LYS A 70 6.23 19.06 19.63
C LYS A 70 6.74 18.66 21.01
N GLN A 71 8.03 18.80 21.25
CA GLN A 71 8.69 18.43 22.50
C GLN A 71 8.76 19.62 23.46
N ALA A 72 9.09 19.35 24.72
CA ALA A 72 9.26 20.40 25.73
C ALA A 72 10.34 21.40 25.30
N THR A 73 10.09 22.68 25.55
CA THR A 73 11.05 23.74 25.26
C THR A 73 12.32 23.54 26.08
N THR A 74 13.46 23.68 25.43
CA THR A 74 14.79 23.54 26.02
C THR A 74 15.52 24.89 26.00
N ALA A 75 16.68 24.97 26.64
CA ALA A 75 17.53 26.17 26.58
C ALA A 75 17.96 26.55 25.14
N THR A 76 17.93 25.59 24.20
CA THR A 76 18.28 25.79 22.79
C THR A 76 17.06 26.08 21.91
N GLY A 77 15.86 26.15 22.47
CA GLY A 77 14.61 26.42 21.73
C GLY A 77 13.60 25.28 21.84
N CYS A 78 12.58 25.32 20.98
CA CYS A 78 11.45 24.40 21.00
C CYS A 78 11.62 23.31 19.92
N PRO A 79 11.87 22.04 20.29
CA PRO A 79 12.09 20.97 19.32
C PRO A 79 10.77 20.46 18.71
N LEU A 80 10.77 20.25 17.40
CA LEU A 80 9.69 19.67 16.61
C LEU A 80 10.24 18.47 15.84
N LEU A 81 9.78 17.28 16.20
CA LEU A 81 10.17 16.03 15.55
C LEU A 81 9.13 15.63 14.49
N ILE A 82 9.58 15.50 13.24
CA ILE A 82 8.80 15.00 12.12
C ILE A 82 9.27 13.59 11.79
N ARG A 83 8.37 12.62 11.87
CA ARG A 83 8.63 11.24 11.43
C ARG A 83 7.94 11.01 10.09
N CYS A 84 8.70 10.56 9.10
CA CYS A 84 8.21 10.36 7.74
C CYS A 84 7.92 8.88 7.45
N LYS A 85 7.05 8.63 6.46
CA LYS A 85 6.64 7.28 6.01
C LYS A 85 7.78 6.53 5.30
N ASN A 86 8.83 7.23 4.89
CA ASN A 86 10.06 6.70 4.31
C ASN A 86 11.15 6.42 5.37
N PHE A 87 10.76 6.30 6.65
CA PHE A 87 11.64 5.99 7.78
C PHE A 87 12.61 7.11 8.21
N GLN A 88 12.53 8.29 7.58
CA GLN A 88 13.33 9.45 7.99
C GLN A 88 12.72 10.10 9.24
N ASN A 89 13.58 10.38 10.22
CA ASN A 89 13.25 11.16 11.41
C ASN A 89 14.01 12.48 11.32
N ILE A 90 13.28 13.59 11.27
CA ILE A 90 13.83 14.93 11.04
C ILE A 90 13.43 15.81 12.22
N GLN A 91 14.40 16.36 12.94
CA GLN A 91 14.14 17.21 14.09
C GLN A 91 14.56 18.64 13.79
N PHE A 92 13.60 19.56 13.93
CA PHE A 92 13.83 20.99 13.86
C PHE A 92 13.82 21.57 15.26
N ILE A 93 14.68 22.54 15.55
CA ILE A 93 14.66 23.32 16.80
C ILE A 93 14.38 24.77 16.43
N MET A 94 13.19 25.24 16.80
CA MET A 94 12.76 26.61 16.55
C MET A 94 13.20 27.52 17.70
N PRO A 95 13.61 28.77 17.43
CA PRO A 95 14.00 29.71 18.48
C PRO A 95 12.84 30.07 19.43
N GLN A 96 11.65 30.32 18.88
CA GLN A 96 10.48 30.74 19.63
C GLN A 96 9.46 29.61 19.76
N GLU A 97 8.89 29.45 20.95
CA GLU A 97 7.84 28.46 21.24
C GLU A 97 6.59 28.71 20.38
N ARG A 98 6.22 29.99 20.20
CA ARG A 98 5.08 30.44 19.39
C ARG A 98 5.19 29.96 17.95
N ASP A 99 6.33 30.20 17.30
CA ASP A 99 6.57 29.77 15.93
C ASP A 99 6.51 28.24 15.81
N CYS A 100 7.07 27.52 16.78
CA CYS A 100 6.99 26.06 16.83
C CYS A 100 5.54 25.58 16.96
N HIS A 101 4.73 26.24 17.80
CA HIS A 101 3.31 25.92 17.95
C HIS A 101 2.53 26.16 16.66
N ASP A 102 2.74 27.31 16.00
CA ASP A 102 2.07 27.68 14.75
C ASP A 102 2.44 26.69 13.61
N VAL A 103 3.72 26.30 13.51
CA VAL A 103 4.18 25.26 12.58
C VAL A 103 3.55 23.91 12.92
N TYR A 104 3.55 23.50 14.19
CA TYR A 104 2.97 22.23 14.63
C TYR A 104 1.50 22.10 14.25
N ILE A 105 0.66 23.08 14.61
CA ILE A 105 -0.77 23.07 14.29
C ILE A 105 -1.00 23.06 12.78
N SER A 106 -0.22 23.84 12.03
CA SER A 106 -0.29 23.86 10.57
C SER A 106 0.03 22.50 9.97
N LEU A 107 1.07 21.82 10.45
CA LEU A 107 1.43 20.48 9.97
C LEU A 107 0.41 19.41 10.33
N ILE A 108 -0.19 19.47 11.53
CA ILE A 108 -1.26 18.55 11.93
C ILE A 108 -2.44 18.64 10.96
N ARG A 109 -2.80 19.85 10.50
CA ARG A 109 -3.83 20.07 9.49
C ARG A 109 -3.39 19.62 8.09
N LEU A 110 -2.22 20.06 7.63
CA LEU A 110 -1.78 19.88 6.24
C LEU A 110 -1.39 18.43 5.90
N LYS A 111 -0.91 17.66 6.89
CA LYS A 111 -0.59 16.23 6.67
C LYS A 111 -1.83 15.34 6.48
N ALA A 112 -3.00 15.83 6.90
CA ALA A 112 -4.26 15.09 6.86
C ALA A 112 -5.39 15.94 6.23
N PRO A 113 -5.36 16.17 4.92
CA PRO A 113 -6.42 16.89 4.22
C PRO A 113 -7.77 16.17 4.34
N VAL A 114 -8.85 16.94 4.46
CA VAL A 114 -10.21 16.39 4.71
C VAL A 114 -10.94 16.10 3.40
N LYS A 115 -10.66 16.90 2.37
CA LYS A 115 -11.26 16.77 1.03
C LYS A 115 -10.23 16.29 0.02
N TYR A 116 -10.68 15.58 -1.02
CA TYR A 116 -9.77 15.06 -2.04
C TYR A 116 -9.07 16.17 -2.81
N GLU A 117 -9.76 17.26 -3.10
CA GLU A 117 -9.25 18.41 -3.86
C GLU A 117 -8.08 19.11 -3.16
N GLU A 118 -7.92 18.88 -1.85
CA GLU A 118 -6.84 19.40 -1.03
C GLU A 118 -5.56 18.56 -1.13
N LEU A 119 -5.63 17.37 -1.73
CA LEU A 119 -4.45 16.52 -1.93
C LEU A 119 -3.51 17.15 -2.97
N TYR A 120 -2.21 16.96 -2.76
CA TYR A 120 -1.18 17.51 -3.64
C TYR A 120 -1.38 17.13 -5.12
N CYS A 121 -1.85 15.92 -5.42
CA CYS A 121 -2.07 15.48 -6.79
C CYS A 121 -3.09 16.32 -7.59
N PHE A 122 -3.99 17.07 -6.93
CA PHE A 122 -4.95 17.96 -7.60
C PHE A 122 -4.40 19.37 -7.83
N SER A 123 -3.43 19.82 -7.02
CA SER A 123 -2.75 21.10 -7.20
C SER A 123 -1.46 20.99 -8.03
N PHE A 124 -0.90 19.78 -8.13
CA PHE A 124 0.30 19.52 -8.90
C PHE A 124 0.04 19.65 -10.40
N ASN A 125 0.74 20.59 -11.04
CA ASN A 125 0.76 20.73 -12.48
C ASN A 125 2.19 20.49 -12.99
N PRO A 126 2.49 19.32 -13.59
CA PRO A 126 3.83 19.00 -14.09
C PRO A 126 4.24 19.79 -15.33
N LYS A 127 3.42 20.73 -15.82
CA LYS A 127 3.61 21.47 -17.08
C LYS A 127 3.71 20.56 -18.32
N LEU A 128 3.18 19.34 -18.22
CA LEU A 128 3.03 18.45 -19.35
C LEU A 128 1.87 18.94 -20.23
N ASN A 129 2.00 18.73 -21.54
CA ASN A 129 0.88 18.96 -22.43
C ASN A 129 -0.22 17.90 -22.20
N LYS A 130 -1.40 18.13 -22.76
CA LYS A 130 -2.56 17.24 -22.57
C LYS A 130 -2.28 15.81 -23.07
N GLU A 131 -1.58 15.68 -24.18
CA GLU A 131 -1.27 14.40 -24.82
C GLU A 131 -0.32 13.54 -23.97
N GLU A 132 0.74 14.14 -23.43
CA GLU A 132 1.68 13.46 -22.52
C GLU A 132 0.97 12.98 -21.24
N ARG A 133 0.05 13.79 -20.72
CA ARG A 133 -0.75 13.42 -19.55
C ARG A 133 -1.69 12.25 -19.85
N GLU A 134 -2.32 12.24 -21.03
CA GLU A 134 -3.17 11.13 -21.48
C GLU A 134 -2.37 9.83 -21.68
N LYS A 135 -1.14 9.91 -22.22
CA LYS A 135 -0.23 8.76 -22.31
C LYS A 135 0.05 8.13 -20.94
N GLY A 136 0.21 8.95 -19.90
CA GLY A 136 0.41 8.47 -18.53
C GLY A 136 -0.78 7.67 -17.99
N TRP A 137 -2.02 8.12 -18.25
CA TRP A 137 -3.23 7.40 -17.84
C TRP A 137 -3.48 6.12 -18.65
N ASN A 138 -3.14 6.16 -19.94
CA ASN A 138 -3.32 5.04 -20.85
C ASN A 138 -2.15 4.04 -20.82
N LEU A 139 -1.15 4.24 -19.96
CA LEU A 139 0.00 3.36 -19.82
C LEU A 139 -0.40 1.91 -19.53
N THR A 140 -1.46 1.73 -18.73
CA THR A 140 -1.98 0.41 -18.36
C THR A 140 -3.35 0.20 -18.98
N ASN A 141 -3.39 -0.47 -20.13
CA ASN A 141 -4.64 -0.91 -20.75
C ASN A 141 -4.96 -2.35 -20.34
N LEU A 142 -5.98 -2.52 -19.48
CA LEU A 142 -6.38 -3.85 -18.99
C LEU A 142 -6.80 -4.79 -20.11
N LYS A 143 -7.46 -4.29 -21.16
CA LYS A 143 -7.88 -5.11 -22.31
C LYS A 143 -6.67 -5.66 -23.05
N GLU A 144 -5.64 -4.83 -23.27
CA GLU A 144 -4.38 -5.28 -23.86
C GLU A 144 -3.64 -6.27 -22.97
N GLU A 145 -3.67 -6.09 -21.64
CA GLU A 145 -3.05 -7.04 -20.71
C GLU A 145 -3.72 -8.43 -20.73
N TYR A 146 -5.05 -8.49 -20.79
CA TYR A 146 -5.74 -9.77 -20.97
C TYR A 146 -5.49 -10.38 -22.35
N ASN A 147 -5.49 -9.56 -23.41
CA ASN A 147 -5.12 -10.01 -24.76
C ASN A 147 -3.69 -10.58 -24.80
N ARG A 148 -2.73 -9.97 -24.09
CA ARG A 148 -1.35 -10.46 -23.95
C ARG A 148 -1.30 -11.86 -23.33
N MET A 149 -2.19 -12.16 -22.39
CA MET A 149 -2.36 -13.49 -21.81
C MET A 149 -3.13 -14.46 -22.73
N GLY A 150 -3.72 -13.98 -23.83
CA GLY A 150 -4.55 -14.77 -24.73
C GLY A 150 -5.98 -14.95 -24.21
N VAL A 151 -6.54 -13.95 -23.53
CA VAL A 151 -7.90 -13.92 -23.00
C VAL A 151 -8.63 -12.71 -23.59
N PRO A 152 -9.87 -12.84 -24.11
CA PRO A 152 -10.75 -14.00 -24.06
C PRO A 152 -10.32 -15.16 -24.99
N ASN A 153 -10.77 -16.39 -24.67
CA ASN A 153 -10.47 -17.60 -25.42
C ASN A 153 -11.60 -18.65 -25.28
N ASN A 154 -11.29 -19.93 -25.53
CA ASN A 154 -12.27 -21.01 -25.42
C ASN A 154 -12.71 -21.31 -23.98
N TYR A 155 -11.93 -20.91 -22.97
CA TYR A 155 -12.17 -21.20 -21.56
C TYR A 155 -12.59 -19.97 -20.75
N TRP A 156 -12.17 -18.77 -21.16
CA TRP A 156 -12.36 -17.52 -20.44
C TRP A 156 -13.03 -16.46 -21.32
N GLN A 157 -13.93 -15.69 -20.74
CA GLN A 157 -14.63 -14.60 -21.41
C GLN A 157 -14.61 -13.33 -20.56
N ILE A 158 -14.78 -12.18 -21.23
CA ILE A 158 -15.10 -10.93 -20.58
C ILE A 158 -16.59 -10.93 -20.18
N SER A 159 -16.91 -10.40 -19.01
CA SER A 159 -18.27 -10.23 -18.53
C SER A 159 -18.48 -8.78 -18.09
N ASP A 160 -19.59 -8.21 -18.52
CA ASP A 160 -20.05 -6.86 -18.20
C ASP A 160 -21.02 -6.83 -17.00
N VAL A 161 -21.12 -7.94 -16.27
CA VAL A 161 -21.99 -8.07 -15.10
C VAL A 161 -21.69 -7.00 -14.04
N ASN A 162 -20.44 -6.52 -13.98
CA ASN A 162 -20.02 -5.46 -13.09
C ASN A 162 -19.95 -4.06 -13.73
N ARG A 163 -20.54 -3.87 -14.92
CA ARG A 163 -20.74 -2.54 -15.50
C ARG A 163 -21.43 -1.64 -14.49
N ASP A 164 -20.97 -0.39 -14.40
CA ASP A 164 -21.41 0.61 -13.43
C ASP A 164 -21.31 0.15 -11.97
N TYR A 165 -20.37 -0.76 -11.68
CA TYR A 165 -20.08 -1.26 -10.32
C TYR A 165 -21.26 -1.95 -9.63
N ARG A 166 -22.24 -2.45 -10.41
CA ARG A 166 -23.52 -2.96 -9.90
C ARG A 166 -23.41 -4.20 -9.00
N VAL A 167 -22.45 -5.09 -9.27
CA VAL A 167 -22.27 -6.32 -8.49
C VAL A 167 -21.27 -6.10 -7.36
N CYS A 168 -20.11 -5.53 -7.65
CA CYS A 168 -19.04 -5.27 -6.70
C CYS A 168 -18.37 -3.92 -6.98
N ASN A 169 -18.56 -2.98 -6.06
CA ASN A 169 -18.01 -1.62 -6.15
C ASN A 169 -16.49 -1.51 -6.00
N SER A 170 -15.82 -2.59 -5.66
CA SER A 170 -14.37 -2.63 -5.43
C SER A 170 -13.64 -3.52 -6.44
N TYR A 171 -14.35 -3.96 -7.48
CA TYR A 171 -13.85 -4.65 -8.67
C TYR A 171 -13.88 -3.71 -9.88
N PRO A 172 -13.08 -3.99 -10.94
CA PRO A 172 -13.19 -3.27 -12.20
C PRO A 172 -14.57 -3.47 -12.85
N THR A 173 -14.95 -2.56 -13.76
CA THR A 173 -16.21 -2.62 -14.51
C THR A 173 -16.28 -3.83 -15.43
N GLU A 174 -15.16 -4.18 -16.06
CA GLU A 174 -14.97 -5.38 -16.85
C GLU A 174 -14.22 -6.44 -16.02
N VAL A 175 -14.78 -7.65 -15.96
CA VAL A 175 -14.19 -8.79 -15.26
C VAL A 175 -14.08 -9.98 -16.19
N TYR A 176 -13.10 -10.84 -15.95
CA TYR A 176 -12.89 -12.05 -16.74
C TYR A 176 -13.24 -13.28 -15.91
N VAL A 177 -14.10 -14.12 -16.47
CA VAL A 177 -14.74 -15.27 -15.82
C VAL A 177 -14.73 -16.48 -16.78
N PRO A 178 -14.96 -17.71 -16.28
CA PRO A 178 -15.05 -18.86 -17.17
C PRO A 178 -16.14 -18.65 -18.24
N LYS A 179 -15.90 -19.12 -19.46
CA LYS A 179 -16.81 -18.96 -20.61
C LYS A 179 -18.20 -19.55 -20.36
N SER A 180 -18.28 -20.60 -19.55
CA SER A 180 -19.55 -21.23 -19.17
C SER A 180 -20.23 -20.60 -17.95
N ALA A 181 -19.64 -19.56 -17.34
CA ALA A 181 -20.22 -18.89 -16.18
C ALA A 181 -21.32 -17.91 -16.64
N THR A 182 -22.56 -18.22 -16.29
CA THR A 182 -23.72 -17.36 -16.59
C THR A 182 -23.79 -16.19 -15.60
N ALA A 183 -24.50 -15.12 -15.97
CA ALA A 183 -24.73 -13.98 -15.08
C ALA A 183 -25.39 -14.40 -13.75
N HIS A 184 -26.29 -15.38 -13.77
CA HIS A 184 -26.92 -15.95 -12.58
C HIS A 184 -25.89 -16.53 -11.61
N ILE A 185 -24.96 -17.36 -12.11
CA ILE A 185 -23.89 -17.97 -11.30
C ILE A 185 -23.01 -16.89 -10.68
N ILE A 186 -22.60 -15.89 -11.48
CA ILE A 186 -21.71 -14.83 -11.02
C ILE A 186 -22.40 -13.99 -9.92
N VAL A 187 -23.65 -13.59 -10.14
CA VAL A 187 -24.43 -12.80 -9.16
C VAL A 187 -24.69 -13.62 -7.89
N GLY A 188 -25.04 -14.90 -8.01
CA GLY A 188 -25.22 -15.80 -6.87
C GLY A 188 -23.95 -15.95 -6.02
N SER A 189 -22.83 -16.31 -6.65
CA SER A 189 -21.51 -16.37 -5.99
C SER A 189 -21.16 -15.04 -5.33
N SER A 190 -21.41 -13.90 -5.99
CA SER A 190 -21.13 -12.58 -5.42
C SER A 190 -21.86 -12.35 -4.10
N LYS A 191 -23.13 -12.77 -3.97
CA LYS A 191 -23.90 -12.57 -2.73
C LYS A 191 -23.33 -13.38 -1.57
N PHE A 192 -22.70 -14.51 -1.86
CA PHE A 192 -22.06 -15.38 -0.88
C PHE A 192 -20.62 -14.96 -0.54
N ARG A 193 -20.04 -14.02 -1.27
CA ARG A 193 -18.64 -13.58 -1.09
C ARG A 193 -18.60 -12.24 -0.36
N SER A 194 -17.72 -12.11 0.63
CA SER A 194 -17.63 -10.88 1.42
C SER A 194 -17.40 -9.63 0.56
N ARG A 195 -18.23 -8.59 0.73
CA ARG A 195 -18.22 -7.38 -0.13
C ARG A 195 -18.40 -7.68 -1.63
N ARG A 196 -19.02 -8.83 -1.94
CA ARG A 196 -19.33 -9.29 -3.29
C ARG A 196 -18.13 -9.49 -4.21
N ARG A 197 -16.93 -9.71 -3.65
CA ARG A 197 -15.71 -9.97 -4.43
C ARG A 197 -15.67 -11.44 -4.82
N PHE A 198 -16.48 -11.80 -5.81
CA PHE A 198 -16.59 -13.17 -6.36
C PHE A 198 -15.31 -13.61 -7.07
N PRO A 199 -15.07 -14.92 -7.23
CA PRO A 199 -13.92 -15.42 -7.98
C PRO A 199 -13.82 -14.85 -9.40
N ALA A 200 -12.76 -14.11 -9.67
CA ALA A 200 -12.48 -13.54 -11.00
C ALA A 200 -11.02 -13.79 -11.40
N LEU A 201 -10.79 -13.93 -12.71
CA LEU A 201 -9.45 -14.15 -13.27
C LEU A 201 -8.53 -12.97 -12.91
N SER A 202 -7.28 -13.29 -12.55
CA SER A 202 -6.21 -12.32 -12.34
C SER A 202 -5.04 -12.56 -13.28
N TYR A 203 -4.75 -13.83 -13.57
CA TYR A 203 -3.68 -14.23 -14.47
C TYR A 203 -4.01 -15.54 -15.16
N TYR A 204 -3.67 -15.68 -16.43
CA TYR A 204 -3.84 -16.90 -17.21
C TYR A 204 -2.54 -17.27 -17.92
N TYR A 205 -2.12 -18.52 -17.76
CA TYR A 205 -0.90 -19.06 -18.37
C TYR A 205 -1.27 -19.94 -19.58
N LYS A 206 -1.07 -19.37 -20.77
CA LYS A 206 -1.52 -19.96 -22.05
C LYS A 206 -0.97 -21.35 -22.35
N GLN A 207 0.22 -21.70 -21.84
CA GLN A 207 0.92 -22.93 -22.22
C GLN A 207 0.28 -24.18 -21.60
N ASN A 208 -0.34 -24.07 -20.41
CA ASN A 208 -0.95 -25.22 -19.73
C ASN A 208 -2.37 -24.94 -19.21
N ASN A 209 -2.96 -23.82 -19.59
CA ASN A 209 -4.30 -23.36 -19.17
C ASN A 209 -4.47 -23.08 -17.67
N ALA A 210 -3.38 -23.03 -16.88
CA ALA A 210 -3.48 -22.67 -15.47
C ALA A 210 -3.92 -21.20 -15.31
N SER A 211 -4.74 -20.96 -14.29
CA SER A 211 -5.27 -19.64 -13.98
C SER A 211 -5.07 -19.31 -12.51
N ILE A 212 -4.73 -18.07 -12.23
CA ILE A 212 -4.82 -17.49 -10.89
C ILE A 212 -6.10 -16.67 -10.85
N CYS A 213 -7.02 -17.06 -9.97
CA CYS A 213 -8.22 -16.30 -9.66
C CYS A 213 -8.10 -15.66 -8.28
N ARG A 214 -8.78 -14.54 -8.07
CA ARG A 214 -8.86 -13.87 -6.78
C ARG A 214 -10.31 -13.69 -6.36
N SER A 215 -10.57 -13.74 -5.06
CA SER A 215 -11.88 -13.51 -4.45
C SER A 215 -11.72 -12.99 -3.02
N SER A 216 -12.82 -12.66 -2.37
CA SER A 216 -12.89 -12.60 -0.91
C SER A 216 -13.29 -13.94 -0.30
N GLN A 217 -13.08 -14.07 1.01
CA GLN A 217 -13.62 -15.19 1.79
C GLN A 217 -15.14 -15.38 1.59
N PRO A 218 -15.64 -16.63 1.62
CA PRO A 218 -17.07 -16.92 1.59
C PRO A 218 -17.76 -16.54 2.91
N LEU A 219 -19.07 -16.36 2.85
CA LEU A 219 -19.98 -16.10 3.96
C LEU A 219 -20.60 -17.41 4.47
N SER A 220 -19.77 -18.45 4.61
CA SER A 220 -20.21 -19.81 4.95
C SER A 220 -20.66 -19.96 6.41
N GLY A 221 -20.21 -19.08 7.31
CA GLY A 221 -20.39 -19.26 8.74
C GLY A 221 -20.02 -20.68 9.17
N PHE A 222 -20.90 -21.30 9.96
CA PHE A 222 -20.73 -22.69 10.37
C PHE A 222 -21.08 -23.70 9.28
N SER A 223 -22.17 -23.52 8.54
CA SER A 223 -22.72 -24.52 7.63
C SER A 223 -23.40 -23.98 6.36
N ALA A 224 -23.43 -22.65 6.16
CA ALA A 224 -24.06 -22.07 4.98
C ALA A 224 -23.30 -22.46 3.71
N ARG A 225 -24.08 -22.77 2.68
CA ARG A 225 -23.62 -23.19 1.35
C ARG A 225 -24.23 -22.31 0.29
N CYS A 226 -23.57 -22.23 -0.87
CA CYS A 226 -24.08 -21.52 -2.03
C CYS A 226 -23.75 -22.35 -3.27
N LEU A 227 -24.81 -22.87 -3.91
CA LEU A 227 -24.68 -23.73 -5.09
C LEU A 227 -24.03 -22.96 -6.25
N GLU A 228 -24.34 -21.68 -6.40
CA GLU A 228 -23.73 -20.84 -7.43
C GLU A 228 -22.24 -20.60 -7.18
N ASP A 229 -21.79 -20.48 -5.93
CA ASP A 229 -20.36 -20.35 -5.61
C ASP A 229 -19.61 -21.67 -5.81
N GLU A 230 -20.20 -22.79 -5.39
CA GLU A 230 -19.68 -24.14 -5.64
C GLU A 230 -19.55 -24.39 -7.16
N GLN A 231 -20.58 -24.06 -7.94
CA GLN A 231 -20.55 -24.12 -9.41
C GLN A 231 -19.50 -23.18 -10.00
N MET A 232 -19.36 -21.96 -9.49
CA MET A 232 -18.34 -21.01 -9.98
C MET A 232 -16.93 -21.59 -9.85
N LEU A 233 -16.60 -22.21 -8.72
CA LEU A 233 -15.30 -22.88 -8.52
C LEU A 233 -15.15 -24.10 -9.44
N GLN A 234 -16.21 -24.88 -9.66
CA GLN A 234 -16.18 -25.98 -10.64
C GLN A 234 -15.92 -25.49 -12.07
N LEU A 235 -16.49 -24.35 -12.46
CA LEU A 235 -16.26 -23.76 -13.78
C LEU A 235 -14.82 -23.28 -13.94
N ILE A 236 -14.22 -22.73 -12.88
CA ILE A 236 -12.78 -22.37 -12.87
C ILE A 236 -11.92 -23.64 -13.02
N ARG A 237 -12.23 -24.71 -12.29
CA ARG A 237 -11.56 -26.01 -12.47
C ARG A 237 -11.69 -26.49 -13.91
N LYS A 238 -12.91 -26.46 -14.49
CA LYS A 238 -13.19 -26.90 -15.87
C LYS A 238 -12.50 -26.07 -16.94
N ALA A 239 -12.18 -24.80 -16.65
CA ALA A 239 -11.39 -23.94 -17.53
C ALA A 239 -9.91 -24.37 -17.67
N ASN A 240 -9.45 -25.35 -16.87
CA ASN A 240 -8.19 -26.06 -17.10
C ASN A 240 -8.46 -27.57 -17.28
N PRO A 241 -8.55 -28.07 -18.53
CA PRO A 241 -8.76 -29.49 -18.79
C PRO A 241 -7.61 -30.40 -18.33
N GLY A 242 -6.40 -29.86 -18.14
CA GLY A 242 -5.21 -30.64 -17.75
C GLY A 242 -5.07 -30.91 -16.25
N SER A 243 -6.02 -30.45 -15.42
CA SER A 243 -6.02 -30.69 -13.97
C SER A 243 -7.41 -31.07 -13.48
N ASP A 244 -7.46 -32.06 -12.59
CA ASP A 244 -8.70 -32.53 -11.97
C ASP A 244 -9.07 -31.82 -10.68
N PHE A 245 -8.22 -30.90 -10.21
CA PHE A 245 -8.45 -30.13 -9.00
C PHE A 245 -7.93 -28.69 -9.13
N ILE A 246 -8.40 -27.82 -8.24
CA ILE A 246 -7.87 -26.46 -8.03
C ILE A 246 -7.33 -26.31 -6.61
N TYR A 247 -6.38 -25.41 -6.42
CA TYR A 247 -5.96 -24.99 -5.09
C TYR A 247 -6.80 -23.80 -4.64
N VAL A 248 -7.31 -23.86 -3.40
CA VAL A 248 -7.88 -22.71 -2.71
C VAL A 248 -6.89 -22.29 -1.63
N VAL A 249 -6.26 -21.14 -1.84
CA VAL A 249 -5.21 -20.63 -0.96
C VAL A 249 -5.77 -19.48 -0.13
N ASP A 250 -5.96 -19.75 1.16
CA ASP A 250 -6.29 -18.73 2.13
C ASP A 250 -5.01 -18.20 2.76
N THR A 251 -4.74 -16.91 2.54
CA THR A 251 -3.50 -16.33 3.02
C THR A 251 -3.45 -16.22 4.53
N ARG A 252 -4.58 -16.30 5.25
CA ARG A 252 -4.64 -16.12 6.70
C ARG A 252 -4.00 -17.29 7.45
N PRO A 253 -3.57 -17.09 8.72
CA PRO A 253 -3.40 -18.16 9.67
C PRO A 253 -4.72 -18.88 9.92
N LYS A 254 -4.67 -20.20 10.10
CA LYS A 254 -5.85 -21.05 10.36
C LYS A 254 -6.70 -20.52 11.53
N LEU A 255 -6.08 -20.08 12.62
CA LEU A 255 -6.79 -19.51 13.78
C LEU A 255 -7.59 -18.26 13.42
N ASN A 256 -7.00 -17.35 12.64
CA ASN A 256 -7.67 -16.14 12.18
C ASN A 256 -8.83 -16.47 11.23
N ALA A 257 -8.67 -17.51 10.40
CA ALA A 257 -9.75 -17.99 9.54
C ALA A 257 -10.90 -18.60 10.35
N MET A 258 -10.61 -19.39 11.38
CA MET A 258 -11.60 -19.93 12.31
C MET A 258 -12.35 -18.84 13.09
N ALA A 259 -11.65 -17.81 13.57
CA ALA A 259 -12.29 -16.68 14.24
C ALA A 259 -13.25 -15.93 13.28
N ASN A 260 -12.87 -15.73 12.02
CA ASN A 260 -13.77 -15.15 11.01
C ASN A 260 -14.98 -16.06 10.73
N ARG A 261 -14.78 -17.38 10.76
CA ARG A 261 -15.87 -18.37 10.59
C ARG A 261 -16.93 -18.21 11.68
N ALA A 262 -16.50 -18.05 12.93
CA ALA A 262 -17.41 -17.80 14.06
C ALA A 262 -18.20 -16.47 13.91
N ALA A 263 -17.66 -15.50 13.19
CA ALA A 263 -18.31 -14.23 12.87
C ALA A 263 -19.18 -14.26 11.59
N GLY A 264 -19.54 -15.45 11.09
CA GLY A 264 -20.41 -15.62 9.92
C GLY A 264 -19.72 -15.54 8.56
N LYS A 265 -18.38 -15.48 8.52
CA LYS A 265 -17.58 -15.62 7.29
C LYS A 265 -17.07 -17.06 7.19
N GLY A 266 -15.91 -17.30 6.58
CA GLY A 266 -15.27 -18.61 6.67
C GLY A 266 -14.28 -18.85 5.55
N TYR A 267 -14.24 -20.09 5.13
CA TYR A 267 -13.39 -20.64 4.08
C TYR A 267 -14.10 -21.86 3.49
N GLU A 268 -13.72 -22.24 2.27
CA GLU A 268 -14.28 -23.34 1.52
C GLU A 268 -14.07 -24.69 2.25
N ASN A 269 -15.15 -25.46 2.44
CA ASN A 269 -15.07 -26.81 3.02
C ASN A 269 -14.91 -27.85 1.90
N GLU A 270 -13.90 -28.71 1.97
CA GLU A 270 -13.62 -29.74 0.96
C GLU A 270 -14.78 -30.74 0.79
N ASP A 271 -15.64 -30.92 1.81
CA ASP A 271 -16.86 -31.74 1.70
C ASP A 271 -17.91 -31.14 0.75
N ASN A 272 -17.96 -29.80 0.68
CA ASN A 272 -18.95 -29.07 -0.12
C ASN A 272 -18.40 -28.67 -1.48
N TYR A 273 -17.12 -28.33 -1.53
CA TYR A 273 -16.42 -27.93 -2.76
C TYR A 273 -15.61 -29.11 -3.26
N SER A 274 -16.21 -29.93 -4.13
CA SER A 274 -15.50 -31.05 -4.75
C SER A 274 -14.27 -30.56 -5.54
N ASN A 275 -13.24 -31.39 -5.68
CA ASN A 275 -12.09 -31.10 -6.54
C ASN A 275 -11.29 -29.84 -6.13
N ILE A 276 -11.33 -29.45 -4.85
CA ILE A 276 -10.41 -28.45 -4.31
C ILE A 276 -9.34 -29.12 -3.44
N LYS A 277 -8.20 -28.45 -3.32
CA LYS A 277 -7.20 -28.67 -2.27
C LYS A 277 -7.04 -27.37 -1.50
N PHE A 278 -7.40 -27.38 -0.22
CA PHE A 278 -7.39 -26.16 0.60
C PHE A 278 -6.04 -25.98 1.32
N GLN A 279 -5.48 -24.76 1.31
CA GLN A 279 -4.23 -24.45 1.99
C GLN A 279 -4.27 -23.11 2.71
N PHE A 280 -3.77 -23.08 3.96
CA PHE A 280 -3.48 -21.85 4.70
C PHE A 280 -2.01 -21.45 4.55
N ILE A 281 -1.73 -20.17 4.29
CA ILE A 281 -0.35 -19.66 4.19
C ILE A 281 0.18 -19.11 5.51
N GLY A 282 -0.65 -18.47 6.35
CA GLY A 282 -0.20 -17.91 7.62
C GLY A 282 0.27 -16.45 7.60
N ILE A 283 -0.18 -15.65 6.63
CA ILE A 283 0.08 -14.21 6.55
C ILE A 283 -0.83 -13.45 7.51
N GLU A 284 -0.21 -12.83 8.51
CA GLU A 284 -0.90 -12.05 9.52
C GLU A 284 -1.64 -10.82 8.96
N ASN A 285 -2.61 -10.34 9.72
CA ASN A 285 -3.47 -9.23 9.28
C ASN A 285 -2.75 -7.86 9.30
N ILE A 286 -3.40 -6.85 8.72
CA ILE A 286 -2.85 -5.49 8.58
C ILE A 286 -2.46 -4.82 9.91
N HIS A 287 -3.06 -5.21 11.04
CA HIS A 287 -2.73 -4.64 12.35
C HIS A 287 -1.39 -5.19 12.85
N VAL A 288 -1.14 -6.48 12.64
CA VAL A 288 0.16 -7.09 12.94
C VAL A 288 1.25 -6.47 12.05
N MET A 289 0.98 -6.31 10.75
CA MET A 289 1.92 -5.67 9.82
C MET A 289 2.21 -4.22 10.18
N ARG A 290 1.20 -3.44 10.58
CA ARG A 290 1.36 -2.05 11.05
C ARG A 290 2.20 -1.97 12.33
N ASN A 291 1.91 -2.81 13.31
CA ASN A 291 2.66 -2.87 14.57
C ASN A 291 4.10 -3.34 14.35
N SER A 292 4.31 -4.26 13.40
CA SER A 292 5.63 -4.69 12.96
C SER A 292 6.45 -3.53 12.42
N LEU A 293 5.88 -2.73 11.51
CA LEU A 293 6.51 -1.53 10.95
C LEU A 293 6.80 -0.48 12.03
N GLN A 294 5.87 -0.25 12.96
CA GLN A 294 6.06 0.71 14.04
C GLN A 294 7.24 0.31 14.95
N LYS A 295 7.36 -0.97 15.30
CA LYS A 295 8.50 -1.47 16.10
C LYS A 295 9.84 -1.27 15.38
N MET A 296 9.87 -1.47 14.07
CA MET A 296 11.06 -1.21 13.25
C MET A 296 11.45 0.27 13.28
N LEU A 297 10.47 1.18 13.22
CA LEU A 297 10.67 2.63 13.26
C LEU A 297 11.16 3.16 14.62
N GLU A 298 10.78 2.51 15.72
CA GLU A 298 11.16 2.91 17.08
C GLU A 298 12.61 2.50 17.45
N GLY A 299 13.36 1.84 16.56
CA GLY A 299 14.74 1.43 16.83
C GLY A 299 14.88 0.42 17.99
N LYS A 300 13.77 -0.16 18.46
CA LYS A 300 13.81 -1.21 19.48
C LYS A 300 14.43 -2.44 18.83
N THR A 301 15.68 -2.72 19.21
CA THR A 301 16.38 -3.97 18.92
C THR A 301 15.43 -5.13 19.15
N PHE A 302 15.09 -5.82 18.07
CA PHE A 302 14.32 -7.04 18.16
C PHE A 302 15.18 -8.08 18.90
N PRO A 303 14.66 -8.79 19.90
CA PRO A 303 15.24 -10.08 20.24
C PRO A 303 15.28 -10.89 18.94
N VAL A 304 16.44 -11.46 18.58
CA VAL A 304 16.75 -12.09 17.28
C VAL A 304 15.65 -13.03 16.76
N GLN A 305 14.88 -13.65 17.66
CA GLN A 305 13.74 -14.51 17.35
C GLN A 305 12.51 -13.79 16.75
N LYS A 306 12.25 -12.50 17.08
CA LYS A 306 11.13 -11.71 16.53
C LYS A 306 11.50 -10.90 15.28
N ALA A 307 12.77 -10.57 15.08
CA ALA A 307 13.26 -9.99 13.81
C ALA A 307 13.01 -10.96 12.64
N ARG A 308 13.22 -12.26 12.91
CA ARG A 308 12.89 -13.35 11.98
C ARG A 308 11.43 -13.35 11.57
N ALA A 309 10.47 -13.03 12.43
CA ALA A 309 9.04 -12.98 12.06
C ALA A 309 8.72 -11.83 11.07
N ASN A 310 9.37 -10.67 11.21
CA ASN A 310 9.19 -9.53 10.30
C ASN A 310 9.85 -9.77 8.93
N LEU A 311 11.08 -10.29 8.94
CA LEU A 311 11.73 -10.76 7.72
C LEU A 311 11.00 -11.97 7.14
N GLN A 312 10.36 -12.81 7.95
CA GLN A 312 9.48 -13.90 7.48
C GLN A 312 8.27 -13.33 6.75
N HIS A 313 7.56 -12.34 7.29
CA HIS A 313 6.42 -11.72 6.60
C HIS A 313 6.82 -11.13 5.22
N LEU A 314 7.97 -10.46 5.13
CA LEU A 314 8.49 -9.96 3.85
C LEU A 314 8.98 -11.10 2.96
N SER A 315 9.73 -12.07 3.48
CA SER A 315 10.22 -13.22 2.72
C SER A 315 9.08 -14.11 2.19
N PHE A 316 7.95 -14.24 2.89
CA PHE A 316 6.75 -14.92 2.39
C PHE A 316 6.06 -14.16 1.25
N ILE A 317 6.14 -12.82 1.22
CA ILE A 317 5.71 -12.01 0.07
C ILE A 317 6.69 -12.21 -1.11
N PHE A 318 7.99 -12.30 -0.83
CA PHE A 318 9.04 -12.51 -1.85
C PHE A 318 9.15 -13.95 -2.37
N VAL A 319 8.67 -14.97 -1.65
CA VAL A 319 8.60 -16.37 -2.11
C VAL A 319 7.81 -16.50 -3.43
N PHE A 320 6.96 -15.53 -3.76
CA PHE A 320 6.24 -15.48 -5.04
C PHE A 320 6.92 -14.67 -6.17
N GLN A 321 8.00 -13.91 -5.90
CA GLN A 321 8.60 -12.99 -6.90
C GLN A 321 9.98 -13.40 -7.43
N GLY A 322 10.53 -14.55 -7.03
CA GLY A 322 11.81 -15.05 -7.55
C GLY A 322 12.71 -15.48 -6.42
N GLY A 323 13.40 -16.61 -6.62
CA GLY A 323 14.17 -17.33 -5.61
C GLY A 323 15.23 -16.50 -4.87
N SER A 324 15.97 -17.21 -4.01
CA SER A 324 16.94 -16.76 -2.99
C SER A 324 17.79 -15.50 -3.26
N GLU A 325 18.02 -15.10 -4.51
CA GLU A 325 18.79 -13.90 -4.87
C GLU A 325 18.09 -12.57 -4.55
N GLY A 326 16.75 -12.49 -4.67
CA GLY A 326 16.00 -11.27 -4.32
C GLY A 326 16.05 -10.95 -2.82
N PHE A 327 16.11 -12.02 -2.01
CA PHE A 327 16.19 -11.95 -0.55
C PHE A 327 17.54 -11.38 -0.07
N GLN A 328 18.65 -11.76 -0.70
CA GLN A 328 19.99 -11.26 -0.34
C GLN A 328 20.15 -9.76 -0.62
N LYS A 329 19.61 -9.26 -1.75
CA LYS A 329 19.61 -7.81 -2.04
C LYS A 329 18.80 -7.01 -1.03
N TYR A 330 17.63 -7.51 -0.61
CA TYR A 330 16.80 -6.81 0.36
C TYR A 330 17.40 -6.82 1.77
N GLN A 331 18.03 -7.92 2.19
CA GLN A 331 18.80 -7.99 3.44
C GLN A 331 19.96 -7.00 3.46
N SER A 332 20.68 -6.86 2.34
CA SER A 332 21.78 -5.90 2.22
C SER A 332 21.31 -4.44 2.37
N GLN A 333 20.14 -4.10 1.80
CA GLN A 333 19.56 -2.76 1.92
C GLN A 333 18.97 -2.49 3.31
N ALA A 334 18.36 -3.50 3.95
CA ALA A 334 17.84 -3.39 5.31
C ALA A 334 18.96 -3.30 6.37
N ALA A 335 20.07 -4.02 6.18
CA ALA A 335 21.27 -3.92 7.01
C ALA A 335 21.94 -2.54 6.87
N TYR A 336 22.00 -2.01 5.64
CA TYR A 336 22.49 -0.67 5.36
C TYR A 336 21.64 0.42 6.02
N ALA A 337 20.30 0.29 5.98
CA ALA A 337 19.38 1.24 6.61
C ALA A 337 19.35 1.18 8.14
N SER A 338 19.88 0.12 8.75
CA SER A 338 19.89 -0.09 10.21
C SER A 338 21.26 0.12 10.86
N GLY A 339 22.26 0.59 10.11
CA GLY A 339 23.60 0.83 10.63
C GLY A 339 24.36 -0.45 11.04
N PHE A 340 23.92 -1.62 10.57
CA PHE A 340 24.63 -2.88 10.81
C PHE A 340 25.81 -2.99 9.85
N GLN A 341 26.93 -2.37 10.20
CA GLN A 341 28.26 -2.83 9.78
C GLN A 341 28.79 -3.74 10.89
N GLN A 342 28.68 -5.07 10.71
CA GLN A 342 29.76 -6.01 11.05
C GLN A 342 29.43 -7.47 10.68
N GLU A 343 30.39 -8.03 9.93
CA GLU A 343 30.82 -9.43 9.88
C GLU A 343 29.86 -10.49 9.35
N ILE A 344 29.81 -10.57 8.02
CA ILE A 344 29.59 -11.84 7.32
C ILE A 344 30.97 -12.52 7.22
N THR A 345 31.19 -13.57 8.00
CA THR A 345 32.11 -14.67 7.63
C THR A 345 31.30 -15.95 7.61
#